data_AF-A0A6P0WX07-F1
#
_entry.id   AF-A0A6P0WX07-F1
#
_cell.length_a   1.000
_cell.length_b   1.000
_cell.length_c   1.000
_cell.angle_alpha   90.00
_cell.angle_beta   90.00
_cell.angle_gamma   90.00
#
_symmetry.space_group_name_H-M   'P 1'
#
loop_
_entity.id
_entity.type
_entity.pdbx_description
1 polymer ?
#
loop_
_entity_poly.entity_id
_entity_poly.type
_entity_poly.pdbx_seq_one_letter_code
_entity_poly.pdbx_strand_id
1 'polypeptide(L)'
;MLFLLSSCSVSQNRWKTYQNPRYEFEFPYPSNWESRSMPSNLDGEAFRDPDNPSVEIRGWAQLPDTESSSSSSTSTDSPNFTTEQGITGQLQVEVGVDTSTMSLTLNQGQVEYRWQGQSDSEQFADYYRFFNYIASQYRLPSSNE
;
A
#
# COMPACT_ATOMS: atom_id res chain seq x y z
N MET A 1 -35.30 -41.12 -4.30
CA MET A 1 -35.00 -39.69 -4.49
C MET A 1 -34.81 -39.09 -3.12
N LEU A 2 -33.57 -38.80 -2.72
CA LEU A 2 -33.24 -38.24 -1.41
C LEU A 2 -32.16 -37.17 -1.60
N PHE A 3 -32.37 -36.02 -0.98
CA PHE A 3 -31.62 -34.78 -1.15
C PHE A 3 -30.18 -34.89 -0.63
N LEU A 4 -29.22 -34.34 -1.40
CA LEU A 4 -27.95 -33.86 -0.88
C LEU A 4 -27.84 -32.36 -1.21
N LEU A 5 -28.38 -31.53 -0.31
CA LEU A 5 -28.05 -30.12 -0.24
C LEU A 5 -26.86 -29.99 0.71
N SER A 6 -25.71 -29.61 0.18
CA SER A 6 -24.65 -28.93 0.94
C SER A 6 -23.78 -28.16 -0.04
N SER A 7 -24.33 -27.07 -0.58
CA SER A 7 -23.52 -26.01 -1.15
C SER A 7 -22.92 -25.23 0.01
N CYS A 8 -21.71 -25.61 0.41
CA CYS A 8 -20.89 -24.77 1.29
C CYS A 8 -20.53 -23.52 0.48
N SER A 9 -21.25 -22.43 0.68
CA SER A 9 -20.90 -21.13 0.08
C SER A 9 -19.69 -20.61 0.84
N VAL A 10 -18.49 -21.03 0.44
CA VAL A 10 -17.26 -20.37 0.87
C VAL A 10 -17.37 -18.94 0.36
N SER A 11 -17.68 -18.01 1.27
CA SER A 11 -17.43 -16.59 1.07
C SER A 11 -15.93 -16.44 0.83
N GLN A 12 -15.52 -16.55 -0.43
CA GLN A 12 -14.16 -16.31 -0.88
C GLN A 12 -13.87 -14.84 -0.59
N ASN A 13 -13.22 -14.58 0.55
CA ASN A 13 -12.81 -13.22 0.88
C ASN A 13 -11.87 -12.77 -0.24
N ARG A 14 -12.30 -11.80 -1.05
CA ARG A 14 -11.55 -11.31 -2.22
C ARG A 14 -10.29 -10.56 -1.82
N TRP A 15 -10.11 -10.31 -0.53
CA TRP A 15 -9.03 -9.55 0.05
C TRP A 15 -8.29 -10.39 1.09
N LYS A 16 -6.98 -10.17 1.15
CA LYS A 16 -6.07 -10.57 2.23
C LYS A 16 -5.46 -9.30 2.83
N THR A 17 -4.87 -9.43 4.01
CA THR A 17 -4.13 -8.35 4.65
C THR A 17 -2.66 -8.73 4.71
N TYR A 18 -1.80 -7.84 4.22
CA TYR A 18 -0.36 -7.95 4.47
C TYR A 18 -0.08 -7.31 5.82
N GLN A 19 0.72 -7.99 6.64
CA GLN A 19 1.20 -7.46 7.90
C GLN A 19 2.71 -7.57 7.92
N ASN A 20 3.39 -6.45 8.11
CA ASN A 20 4.83 -6.43 8.23
C ASN A 20 5.25 -6.93 9.62
N PRO A 21 6.09 -7.98 9.75
CA PRO A 21 6.41 -8.57 11.04
C PRO A 21 7.34 -7.71 11.91
N ARG A 22 8.01 -6.69 11.37
CA ARG A 22 9.01 -5.88 12.08
C ARG A 22 8.47 -4.52 12.50
N TYR A 23 7.77 -3.84 11.60
CA TYR A 23 7.22 -2.50 11.81
C TYR A 23 5.70 -2.51 12.02
N GLU A 24 5.08 -3.70 11.99
CA GLU A 24 3.69 -3.96 12.37
C GLU A 24 2.62 -3.16 11.60
N PHE A 25 3.00 -2.50 10.49
CA PHE A 25 2.05 -1.88 9.59
C PHE A 25 1.31 -2.93 8.76
N GLU A 26 0.12 -2.58 8.29
CA GLU A 26 -0.70 -3.47 7.47
C GLU A 26 -1.48 -2.73 6.38
N PHE A 27 -1.78 -3.43 5.29
CA PHE A 27 -2.68 -2.96 4.24
C PHE A 27 -3.36 -4.14 3.50
N PRO A 28 -4.57 -3.93 2.95
CA PRO A 28 -5.27 -4.97 2.20
C PRO A 28 -4.75 -5.11 0.77
N TYR A 29 -4.86 -6.33 0.22
CA TYR A 29 -4.54 -6.64 -1.17
C TYR A 29 -5.48 -7.73 -1.74
N PRO A 30 -5.71 -7.79 -3.06
CA PRO A 30 -6.54 -8.84 -3.65
C PRO A 30 -5.94 -10.24 -3.42
N SER A 31 -6.78 -11.20 -3.05
CA SER A 31 -6.31 -12.51 -2.60
C SER A 31 -5.65 -13.37 -3.69
N ASN A 32 -5.88 -13.03 -4.97
CA ASN A 32 -5.28 -13.62 -6.16
C ASN A 32 -3.97 -12.96 -6.61
N TRP A 33 -3.54 -11.86 -5.99
CA TRP A 33 -2.29 -11.19 -6.36
C TRP A 33 -1.06 -11.96 -5.86
N GLU A 34 0.01 -11.91 -6.65
CA GLU A 34 1.26 -12.62 -6.39
C GLU A 34 2.18 -11.76 -5.50
N SER A 35 2.66 -12.35 -4.40
CA SER A 35 3.64 -11.70 -3.52
C SER A 35 5.05 -11.71 -4.13
N ARG A 36 5.76 -10.60 -4.02
CA ARG A 36 7.15 -10.44 -4.43
C ARG A 36 7.94 -9.73 -3.35
N SER A 37 9.03 -10.36 -2.93
CA SER A 37 10.01 -9.74 -2.03
C SER A 37 10.65 -8.52 -2.71
N MET A 38 10.84 -7.45 -1.94
CA MET A 38 11.48 -6.23 -2.46
C MET A 38 12.98 -6.47 -2.71
N PRO A 39 13.54 -6.06 -3.87
CA PRO A 39 14.93 -6.34 -4.24
C PRO A 39 15.98 -5.60 -3.40
N SER A 40 15.59 -4.55 -2.67
CA SER A 40 16.45 -3.75 -1.79
C SER A 40 15.84 -3.67 -0.40
N ASN A 41 15.95 -4.73 0.42
CA ASN A 41 15.80 -4.86 1.89
C ASN A 41 15.04 -3.80 2.78
N LEU A 42 14.20 -2.95 2.23
CA LEU A 42 13.22 -2.15 2.93
C LEU A 42 12.23 -3.17 3.48
N ASP A 43 11.97 -3.14 4.80
CA ASP A 43 11.12 -4.14 5.45
C ASP A 43 9.69 -4.00 4.95
N GLY A 44 9.37 -4.70 3.86
CA GLY A 44 8.17 -4.53 3.07
C GLY A 44 7.97 -5.66 2.07
N GLU A 45 6.83 -5.64 1.38
CA GLU A 45 6.44 -6.65 0.38
C GLU A 45 5.66 -5.97 -0.75
N ALA A 46 5.83 -6.47 -1.98
CA ALA A 46 5.05 -6.06 -3.14
C ALA A 46 4.03 -7.14 -3.51
N PHE A 47 2.89 -6.73 -4.06
CA PHE A 47 1.86 -7.59 -4.60
C PHE A 47 1.52 -7.14 -6.01
N ARG A 48 1.51 -8.07 -6.95
CA ARG A 48 1.31 -7.80 -8.38
C ARG A 48 0.08 -8.52 -8.90
N ASP A 49 -0.66 -7.86 -9.78
CA ASP A 49 -1.77 -8.47 -10.49
C ASP A 49 -1.24 -9.57 -11.45
N PRO A 50 -1.68 -10.83 -11.34
CA PRO A 50 -1.24 -11.90 -12.23
C PRO A 50 -1.72 -11.71 -13.67
N ASP A 51 -2.86 -11.05 -13.88
CA ASP A 51 -3.45 -10.83 -15.19
C ASP A 51 -2.95 -9.52 -15.82
N ASN A 52 -2.48 -8.58 -15.01
CA ASN A 52 -1.89 -7.32 -15.46
C ASN A 52 -0.59 -6.95 -14.72
N PRO A 53 0.57 -7.48 -15.13
CA PRO A 53 1.82 -7.34 -14.38
C PRO A 53 2.38 -5.91 -14.25
N SER A 54 1.85 -4.91 -14.97
CA SER A 54 2.23 -3.50 -14.74
C SER A 54 1.58 -2.93 -13.48
N VAL A 55 0.49 -3.54 -13.02
CA VAL A 55 -0.25 -3.17 -11.82
C VAL A 55 0.37 -3.83 -10.60
N GLU A 56 0.87 -3.00 -9.69
CA GLU A 56 1.52 -3.47 -8.47
C GLU A 56 1.21 -2.51 -7.32
N ILE A 57 1.09 -3.06 -6.12
CA ILE A 57 1.11 -2.31 -4.87
C ILE A 57 2.27 -2.80 -4.01
N ARG A 58 2.79 -1.94 -3.15
CA ARG A 58 3.84 -2.29 -2.20
C ARG A 58 3.77 -1.40 -0.97
N GLY A 59 4.22 -1.93 0.16
CA GLY A 59 4.39 -1.13 1.38
C GLY A 59 5.66 -1.51 2.10
N TRP A 60 6.32 -0.53 2.69
CA TRP A 60 7.58 -0.69 3.41
C TRP A 60 7.72 0.38 4.50
N ALA A 61 8.64 0.15 5.43
CA ALA A 61 8.98 1.14 6.45
C ALA A 61 10.49 1.20 6.67
N GLN A 62 10.95 2.35 7.15
CA GLN A 62 12.36 2.58 7.44
C GLN A 62 12.53 3.57 8.60
N LEU A 63 13.64 3.45 9.32
CA LEU A 63 14.13 4.55 10.15
C LEU A 63 14.70 5.64 9.24
N PRO A 64 14.73 6.91 9.67
CA PRO A 64 15.27 7.99 8.87
C PRO A 64 16.77 7.76 8.76
N ASP A 65 17.34 7.86 7.57
CA ASP A 65 18.79 7.79 7.43
C ASP A 65 19.42 8.94 8.23
N THR A 66 20.28 8.59 9.20
CA THR A 66 21.06 9.56 10.00
C THR A 66 21.98 10.44 9.12
N GLU A 67 22.16 10.11 7.84
CA GLU A 67 23.13 10.71 6.91
C GLU A 67 22.50 11.25 5.60
N SER A 68 21.25 11.72 5.61
CA SER A 68 20.68 12.45 4.45
C SER A 68 19.67 13.54 4.84
N SER A 69 20.10 14.47 5.70
CA SER A 69 19.58 15.84 5.65
C SER A 69 20.24 16.59 4.50
N SER A 70 19.88 16.29 3.25
CA SER A 70 20.14 17.15 2.09
C SER A 70 19.47 16.59 0.83
N SER A 71 18.16 16.74 0.75
CA SER A 71 17.47 17.00 -0.52
C SER A 71 16.20 17.76 -0.19
N SER A 72 16.29 19.07 -0.38
CA SER A 72 15.16 19.98 -0.40
C SER A 72 14.15 19.53 -1.47
N SER A 73 13.14 18.77 -1.08
CA SER A 73 11.86 18.76 -1.79
C SER A 73 11.04 19.93 -1.23
N THR A 74 10.87 20.93 -2.08
CA THR A 74 9.99 22.08 -1.89
C THR A 74 8.62 21.66 -1.35
N SER A 75 8.43 21.89 -0.06
CA SER A 75 7.23 22.48 0.55
C SER A 75 5.87 22.03 -0.03
N THR A 76 5.36 20.91 0.48
CA THR A 76 3.97 20.82 0.94
C THR A 76 3.95 19.92 2.19
N ASP A 77 4.58 20.38 3.28
CA ASP A 77 4.64 19.65 4.57
C ASP A 77 3.27 19.54 5.28
N SER A 78 2.22 20.08 4.68
CA SER A 78 0.86 19.93 5.19
C SER A 78 0.31 18.57 4.77
N PRO A 79 -0.18 17.75 5.72
CA PRO A 79 -0.85 16.51 5.35
C PRO A 79 -2.04 16.81 4.45
N ASN A 80 -2.21 16.01 3.41
CA ASN A 80 -3.31 16.12 2.45
C ASN A 80 -4.17 14.85 2.41
N PHE A 81 -3.86 13.87 3.27
CA PHE A 81 -4.54 12.59 3.34
C PHE A 81 -4.70 12.13 4.79
N THR A 82 -5.76 11.37 5.06
CA THR A 82 -6.04 10.76 6.37
C THR A 82 -6.52 9.35 6.14
N THR A 83 -5.85 8.38 6.78
CA THR A 83 -6.29 6.98 6.75
C THR A 83 -7.57 6.78 7.57
N GLU A 84 -8.25 5.66 7.42
CA GLU A 84 -9.43 5.33 8.24
C GLU A 84 -9.08 5.11 9.72
N GLN A 85 -7.81 4.84 10.03
CA GLN A 85 -7.30 4.82 11.40
C GLN A 85 -7.14 6.24 11.99
N GLY A 86 -7.24 7.29 11.16
CA GLY A 86 -7.07 8.69 11.57
C GLY A 86 -5.64 9.20 11.47
N ILE A 87 -4.72 8.46 10.86
CA ILE A 87 -3.33 8.89 10.69
C ILE A 87 -3.26 9.84 9.49
N THR A 88 -2.71 11.04 9.70
CA THR A 88 -2.53 12.03 8.65
C THR A 88 -1.17 11.91 7.98
N GLY A 89 -1.09 12.11 6.67
CA GLY A 89 0.17 12.13 5.94
C GLY A 89 0.05 12.73 4.55
N GLN A 90 1.02 12.42 3.70
CA GLN A 90 1.10 12.94 2.34
C GLN A 90 0.77 11.82 1.34
N LEU A 91 -0.24 12.03 0.51
CA LEU A 91 -0.55 11.22 -0.66
C LEU A 91 -0.19 12.03 -1.91
N GLN A 92 0.74 11.53 -2.71
CA GLN A 92 1.20 12.15 -3.94
C GLN A 92 0.84 11.26 -5.14
N VAL A 93 0.47 11.88 -6.25
CA VAL A 93 0.23 11.20 -7.52
C VAL A 93 1.18 11.77 -8.56
N GLU A 94 1.93 10.89 -9.23
CA GLU A 94 2.84 11.25 -10.31
C GLU A 94 2.39 10.56 -11.59
N VAL A 95 2.04 11.37 -12.60
CA VAL A 95 1.63 10.86 -13.92
C VAL A 95 2.85 10.88 -14.83
N GLY A 96 3.45 9.72 -15.07
CA GLY A 96 4.58 9.55 -15.99
C GLY A 96 4.14 9.25 -17.41
N VAL A 97 5.10 9.15 -18.32
CA VAL A 97 4.84 8.81 -19.73
C VAL A 97 4.39 7.35 -19.86
N ASP A 98 5.14 6.42 -19.26
CA ASP A 98 4.85 4.98 -19.34
C ASP A 98 4.16 4.46 -18.09
N THR A 99 4.58 4.94 -16.91
CA THR A 99 4.09 4.48 -15.60
C THR A 99 3.62 5.65 -14.77
N SER A 100 2.49 5.48 -14.11
CA SER A 100 1.96 6.43 -13.13
C SER A 100 1.93 5.80 -11.74
N THR A 101 2.11 6.61 -10.71
CA THR A 101 2.22 6.15 -9.32
C THR A 101 1.32 6.95 -8.38
N MET A 102 0.87 6.29 -7.32
CA MET A 102 0.27 6.92 -6.14
C MET A 102 1.09 6.49 -4.93
N SER A 103 1.65 7.45 -4.20
CA SER A 103 2.53 7.20 -3.06
C SER A 103 1.96 7.84 -1.80
N LEU A 104 1.84 7.07 -0.72
CA LEU A 104 1.48 7.52 0.61
C LEU A 104 2.71 7.50 1.50
N THR A 105 2.94 8.58 2.25
CA THR A 105 3.95 8.68 3.31
C THR A 105 3.27 9.06 4.62
N LEU A 106 3.44 8.20 5.63
CA LEU A 106 3.01 8.42 7.02
C LEU A 106 4.23 8.40 7.94
N ASN A 107 4.20 9.18 9.03
CA ASN A 107 5.26 9.19 10.03
C ASN A 107 4.69 8.88 11.41
N GLN A 108 5.36 8.01 12.17
CA GLN A 108 5.03 7.73 13.57
C GLN A 108 6.32 7.55 14.37
N GLY A 109 6.54 8.41 15.36
CA GLY A 109 7.81 8.47 16.07
C GLY A 109 8.95 8.79 15.10
N GLN A 110 9.95 7.91 15.03
CA GLN A 110 11.07 8.01 14.08
C GLN A 110 10.85 7.19 12.81
N VAL A 111 9.77 6.42 12.68
CA VAL A 111 9.59 5.53 11.54
C VAL A 111 8.81 6.23 10.44
N GLU A 112 9.34 6.18 9.22
CA GLU A 112 8.64 6.56 8.00
C GLU A 112 8.02 5.30 7.37
N TYR A 113 6.71 5.34 7.15
CA TYR A 113 5.94 4.28 6.52
C TYR A 113 5.51 4.73 5.13
N ARG A 114 5.73 3.87 4.14
CA ARG A 114 5.42 4.18 2.75
C ARG A 114 4.56 3.10 2.13
N TRP A 115 3.62 3.53 1.31
CA TRP A 115 2.85 2.68 0.42
C TRP A 115 2.87 3.26 -0.98
N GLN A 116 2.91 2.41 -2.00
CA GLN A 116 2.84 2.83 -3.40
C GLN A 116 1.95 1.88 -4.20
N GLY A 117 1.06 2.44 -5.00
CA GLY A 117 0.39 1.77 -6.12
C GLY A 117 0.94 2.28 -7.45
N GLN A 118 1.09 1.40 -8.43
CA GLN A 118 1.52 1.75 -9.78
C GLN A 118 0.76 0.99 -10.85
N SER A 119 0.64 1.57 -12.03
CA SER A 119 0.19 0.91 -13.26
C SER A 119 0.80 1.60 -14.49
N ASP A 120 0.58 1.04 -15.67
CA ASP A 120 0.76 1.80 -16.90
C ASP A 120 -0.07 3.10 -16.87
N SER A 121 0.49 4.18 -17.39
CA SER A 121 -0.14 5.51 -17.35
C SER A 121 -1.49 5.56 -18.06
N GLU A 122 -1.64 4.82 -19.15
CA GLU A 122 -2.89 4.75 -19.93
C GLU A 122 -4.06 4.16 -19.13
N GLN A 123 -3.78 3.32 -18.13
CA GLN A 123 -4.78 2.62 -17.32
C GLN A 123 -4.92 3.19 -15.91
N PHE A 124 -4.06 4.13 -15.51
CA PHE A 124 -3.98 4.59 -14.12
C PHE A 124 -5.29 5.20 -13.60
N ALA A 125 -6.08 5.83 -14.47
CA ALA A 125 -7.38 6.37 -14.10
C ALA A 125 -8.35 5.29 -13.61
N ASP A 126 -8.29 4.08 -14.19
CA ASP A 126 -9.14 2.94 -13.80
C ASP A 126 -8.72 2.38 -12.43
N TYR A 127 -7.42 2.43 -12.12
CA TYR A 127 -6.86 1.97 -10.84
C TYR A 127 -6.82 3.04 -9.75
N TYR A 128 -7.06 4.31 -10.07
CA TYR A 128 -6.96 5.41 -9.11
C TYR A 128 -7.79 5.15 -7.85
N ARG A 129 -9.06 4.75 -8.01
CA ARG A 129 -9.95 4.46 -6.88
C ARG A 129 -9.51 3.24 -6.09
N PHE A 130 -8.98 2.23 -6.77
CA PHE A 130 -8.47 1.01 -6.14
C PHE A 130 -7.23 1.33 -5.29
N PHE A 131 -6.28 2.10 -5.83
CA PHE A 131 -5.11 2.56 -5.10
C PHE A 131 -5.47 3.45 -3.91
N ASN A 132 -6.37 4.41 -4.11
CA ASN A 132 -6.83 5.30 -3.06
C ASN A 132 -7.51 4.53 -1.90
N TYR A 133 -8.30 3.51 -2.22
CA TYR A 133 -8.92 2.63 -1.22
C TYR A 133 -7.87 1.89 -0.38
N ILE A 134 -6.84 1.30 -0.99
CA ILE A 134 -5.81 0.59 -0.22
C ILE A 134 -5.03 1.57 0.65
N ALA A 135 -4.71 2.76 0.14
CA ALA A 135 -4.07 3.81 0.90
C ALA A 135 -4.92 4.27 2.11
N SER A 136 -6.25 4.37 1.97
CA SER A 136 -7.13 4.74 3.09
C SER A 136 -7.19 3.66 4.17
N GLN A 137 -7.03 2.41 3.78
CA GLN A 137 -7.02 1.23 4.66
C GLN A 137 -5.63 0.94 5.26
N TYR A 138 -4.60 1.73 4.93
CA TYR A 138 -3.27 1.54 5.49
C TYR A 138 -3.25 1.85 6.99
N ARG A 139 -2.69 0.94 7.80
CA ARG A 139 -2.68 1.07 9.26
C ARG A 139 -1.26 0.97 9.81
N LEU A 140 -1.01 1.80 10.80
CA LEU A 140 0.20 1.78 11.63
C LEU A 140 -0.07 1.03 12.93
N PRO A 141 0.98 0.51 13.60
CA PRO A 141 0.83 -0.01 14.95
C PRO A 141 0.26 1.05 15.89
N SER A 142 -0.47 0.61 16.90
CA SER A 142 -0.92 1.50 17.98
C SER A 142 0.29 2.18 18.60
N SER A 143 0.26 3.50 18.75
CA SER A 143 1.26 4.20 19.55
C SER A 143 1.12 3.75 21.00
N ASN A 144 2.16 3.13 21.57
CA ASN A 144 2.25 3.01 23.01
C ASN A 144 2.46 4.43 23.56
N GLU A 145 1.41 5.02 24.15
CA GLU A 145 1.49 6.26 24.93
C GLU A 145 2.41 6.12 26.16
#